data_AF-A0A8C4VTB2-F1
#
_entry.id   AF-A0A8C4VTB2-F1
#
_cell.length_a   1.000
_cell.length_b   1.000
_cell.length_c   1.000
_cell.angle_alpha   90.00
_cell.angle_beta   90.00
_cell.angle_gamma   90.00
#
_symmetry.space_group_name_H-M   'P 1'
#
loop_
_entity.id
_entity.type
_entity.pdbx_description
1 polymer ?
#
loop_
_entity_poly.entity_id
_entity_poly.type
_entity_poly.pdbx_seq_one_letter_code
_entity_poly.pdbx_strand_id
1 'polypeptide(L)'
;MAINNQAGWCSSGCQGIVDTGTSLLTAPQAIFSQLMEDIGAQENSDGEYVVSCSSIDSMPTISFTISETSFPLSPYAYVLQVWIFIAVHYPHLPLLA
;
A
#
# COMPACT_ATOMS: atom_id res chain seq x y z
N MET A 1 4.70 -11.33 -9.07
CA MET A 1 4.26 -10.67 -7.82
C MET A 1 3.16 -11.54 -7.20
N ALA A 2 2.98 -11.49 -5.88
CA ALA A 2 2.05 -12.41 -5.19
C ALA A 2 1.33 -11.74 -4.01
N ILE A 3 0.16 -12.28 -3.67
CA ILE A 3 -0.61 -11.97 -2.45
C ILE A 3 -0.60 -13.19 -1.59
N ASN A 4 -0.22 -13.07 -0.31
CA ASN A 4 -0.16 -14.21 0.61
C ASN A 4 0.61 -15.40 -0.01
N ASN A 5 1.66 -15.10 -0.77
CA ASN A 5 2.50 -16.06 -1.49
C ASN A 5 1.80 -16.84 -2.64
N GLN A 6 0.62 -16.40 -3.08
CA GLN A 6 -0.04 -16.92 -4.28
C GLN A 6 0.25 -16.00 -5.46
N ALA A 7 0.87 -16.57 -6.50
CA ALA A 7 1.19 -15.83 -7.72
C ALA A 7 -0.07 -15.22 -8.33
N GLY A 8 -0.10 -13.89 -8.42
CA GLY A 8 -1.21 -13.13 -8.99
C GLY A 8 -0.73 -12.42 -10.24
N TRP A 9 -0.19 -11.23 -10.05
CA TRP A 9 0.18 -10.33 -11.14
C TRP A 9 1.61 -10.51 -11.62
N CYS A 10 1.87 -10.17 -12.88
CA CYS A 10 3.20 -10.30 -13.47
C CYS A 10 3.71 -11.77 -13.36
N SER A 11 2.82 -12.73 -13.64
CA SER A 11 3.09 -14.17 -13.52
C SER A 11 4.07 -14.70 -14.58
N SER A 12 4.06 -14.10 -15.78
CA SER A 12 5.04 -14.35 -16.84
C SER A 12 6.34 -13.57 -16.66
N GLY A 13 6.49 -12.85 -15.55
CA GLY A 13 7.52 -11.83 -15.38
C GLY A 13 7.15 -10.49 -16.04
N CYS A 14 7.80 -9.43 -15.59
CA CYS A 14 7.62 -8.06 -16.06
C CYS A 14 8.89 -7.25 -15.75
N GLN A 15 9.00 -6.09 -16.38
CA GLN A 15 10.05 -5.13 -16.08
C GLN A 15 9.61 -4.23 -14.93
N GLY A 16 10.57 -3.83 -14.10
CA GLY A 16 10.40 -2.85 -13.04
C GLY A 16 11.58 -1.89 -13.01
N ILE A 17 11.37 -0.71 -12.44
CA ILE A 17 12.41 0.32 -12.25
C ILE A 17 12.51 0.58 -10.75
N VAL A 18 13.73 0.63 -10.23
CA VAL A 18 14.00 1.13 -8.87
C VAL A 18 14.20 2.63 -8.98
N ASP A 19 13.18 3.39 -8.58
CA ASP A 19 13.15 4.84 -8.74
C ASP A 19 12.95 5.54 -7.40
N THR A 20 14.02 6.13 -6.86
CA THR A 20 13.96 6.91 -5.62
C THR A 20 13.22 8.24 -5.78
N GLY A 21 12.93 8.67 -7.02
CA GLY A 21 12.17 9.88 -7.32
C GLY A 21 10.65 9.70 -7.26
N THR A 22 10.16 8.46 -7.13
CA THR A 22 8.73 8.15 -7.07
C THR A 22 8.35 7.68 -5.67
N SER A 23 7.37 8.36 -5.04
CA SER A 23 6.94 8.06 -3.66
C SER A 23 6.13 6.78 -3.51
N LEU A 24 5.38 6.38 -4.55
CA LEU A 24 4.40 5.29 -4.51
C LEU A 24 4.80 4.11 -5.41
N LEU A 25 4.30 2.93 -5.09
CA LEU A 25 4.34 1.81 -6.02
C LEU A 25 3.42 2.12 -7.21
N THR A 26 3.98 2.10 -8.42
CA THR A 26 3.25 2.33 -9.66
C THR A 26 3.26 1.10 -10.55
N ALA A 27 2.14 0.85 -11.24
CA ALA A 27 1.97 -0.28 -12.14
C ALA A 27 0.99 0.10 -13.26
N PRO A 28 0.97 -0.64 -14.40
CA PRO A 28 -0.07 -0.49 -15.41
C PRO A 28 -1.48 -0.60 -14.80
N GLN A 29 -2.41 0.26 -15.25
CA GLN A 29 -3.76 0.37 -14.69
C GLN A 29 -4.47 -0.98 -14.50
N ALA A 30 -4.39 -1.87 -15.50
CA ALA A 30 -5.02 -3.18 -15.44
C ALA A 30 -4.48 -4.07 -14.30
N ILE A 31 -3.20 -3.96 -13.96
CA ILE A 31 -2.59 -4.66 -12.82
C ILE A 31 -2.97 -3.95 -11.52
N PHE A 32 -2.92 -2.62 -11.51
CA PHE A 32 -3.16 -1.83 -10.31
C PHE A 32 -4.60 -1.95 -9.81
N SER A 33 -5.59 -1.90 -10.70
CA SER A 33 -7.01 -2.05 -10.31
C SER A 33 -7.29 -3.43 -9.70
N GLN A 34 -6.71 -4.51 -10.25
CA GLN A 34 -6.85 -5.84 -9.66
C GLN A 34 -6.17 -5.91 -8.28
N LEU A 35 -4.97 -5.34 -8.14
CA LEU A 35 -4.27 -5.27 -6.86
C LEU A 35 -5.12 -4.57 -5.79
N MET A 36 -5.72 -3.43 -6.14
CA MET A 36 -6.53 -2.66 -5.19
C MET A 36 -7.77 -3.45 -4.74
N GLU A 37 -8.45 -4.15 -5.65
CA GLU A 37 -9.56 -5.04 -5.31
C GLU A 37 -9.11 -6.17 -4.37
N ASP A 38 -8.00 -6.83 -4.70
CA ASP A 38 -7.53 -8.00 -3.95
C ASP A 38 -7.06 -7.65 -2.51
N ILE A 39 -6.58 -6.42 -2.29
CA ILE A 39 -6.20 -5.93 -0.94
C ILE A 39 -7.37 -5.24 -0.20
N GLY A 40 -8.54 -5.14 -0.82
CA GLY A 40 -9.73 -4.52 -0.23
C GLY A 40 -9.71 -2.99 -0.19
N ALA A 41 -8.91 -2.35 -1.05
CA ALA A 41 -8.90 -0.90 -1.21
C ALA A 41 -10.05 -0.44 -2.11
N GLN A 42 -10.61 0.73 -1.82
CA GLN A 42 -11.73 1.30 -2.57
C GLN A 42 -11.35 2.68 -3.11
N GLU A 43 -11.80 2.98 -4.31
CA GLU A 43 -11.61 4.31 -4.89
C GLU A 43 -12.55 5.32 -4.21
N ASN A 44 -12.01 6.46 -3.76
CA ASN A 44 -12.78 7.58 -3.23
C ASN A 44 -13.23 8.52 -4.36
N SER A 45 -13.92 9.61 -4.01
CA SER A 45 -14.41 10.59 -5.00
C SER A 45 -13.30 11.38 -5.71
N ASP A 46 -12.08 11.37 -5.17
CA ASP A 46 -10.92 12.05 -5.71
C ASP A 46 -10.06 11.11 -6.60
N GLY A 47 -10.48 9.86 -6.79
CA GLY A 47 -9.78 8.86 -7.59
C GLY A 47 -8.63 8.18 -6.86
N GLU A 48 -8.56 8.31 -5.53
CA GLU A 48 -7.53 7.69 -4.69
C GLU A 48 -8.04 6.34 -4.15
N TYR A 49 -7.15 5.36 -4.03
CA TYR A 49 -7.46 4.12 -3.36
C TYR A 49 -7.22 4.23 -1.85
N VAL A 50 -8.27 4.02 -1.06
CA VAL A 50 -8.27 4.16 0.39
C VAL A 50 -8.66 2.85 1.08
N VAL A 51 -8.12 2.66 2.28
CA VAL A 51 -8.46 1.55 3.19
C VAL A 51 -8.74 2.11 4.58
N SER A 52 -9.47 1.36 5.42
CA SER A 52 -9.63 1.72 6.82
C SER A 52 -8.32 1.50 7.58
N CYS A 53 -7.89 2.47 8.39
CA CYS A 53 -6.71 2.27 9.26
C CYS A 53 -6.88 1.09 10.23
N SER A 54 -8.13 0.75 10.59
CA SER A 54 -8.42 -0.39 11.48
C SER A 54 -8.31 -1.75 10.81
N SER A 55 -8.27 -1.82 9.47
CA SER A 55 -8.15 -3.08 8.74
C SER A 55 -6.70 -3.47 8.41
N ILE A 56 -5.73 -2.58 8.63
CA ILE A 56 -4.32 -2.78 8.22
C ILE A 56 -3.75 -4.11 8.75
N ASP A 57 -4.02 -4.46 10.01
CA ASP A 57 -3.57 -5.72 10.62
C ASP A 57 -4.10 -6.99 9.91
N SER A 58 -5.24 -6.86 9.22
CA SER A 58 -5.90 -7.96 8.50
C SER A 58 -5.61 -7.99 7.00
N MET A 59 -4.91 -6.97 6.48
CA MET A 59 -4.60 -6.87 5.06
C MET A 59 -3.50 -7.86 4.67
N PRO A 60 -3.48 -8.33 3.41
CA PRO A 60 -2.54 -9.36 3.00
C PRO A 60 -1.11 -8.83 2.90
N THR A 61 -0.14 -9.74 3.01
CA THR A 61 1.24 -9.42 2.60
C THR A 61 1.34 -9.51 1.08
N ILE A 62 1.88 -8.47 0.44
CA ILE A 62 2.24 -8.52 -0.98
C ILE A 62 3.73 -8.84 -1.10
N SER A 63 4.13 -9.55 -2.15
CA SER A 63 5.54 -9.85 -2.38
C SER A 63 5.98 -9.66 -3.82
N PHE A 64 7.20 -9.15 -3.96
CA PHE A 64 7.92 -9.04 -5.22
C PHE A 64 8.99 -10.11 -5.28
N THR A 65 9.04 -10.87 -6.37
CA THR A 65 10.13 -11.82 -6.62
C THR A 65 11.05 -11.21 -7.65
N ILE A 66 12.30 -10.94 -7.26
CA ILE A 66 13.34 -10.39 -8.14
C ILE A 66 14.51 -11.36 -8.12
N SER A 67 14.87 -11.90 -9.28
CA SER A 67 15.96 -12.89 -9.38
C SER A 67 15.80 -14.04 -8.38
N GLU A 68 14.60 -14.64 -8.34
CA GLU A 68 14.20 -15.74 -7.43
C GLU A 68 14.15 -15.38 -5.93
N THR A 69 14.53 -14.17 -5.55
CA THR A 69 14.47 -13.70 -4.17
C THR A 69 13.14 -13.02 -3.90
N SER A 70 12.45 -13.43 -2.83
CA SER A 70 11.17 -12.86 -2.41
C SER A 70 11.38 -11.69 -1.45
N PHE A 71 10.74 -10.56 -1.76
CA PHE A 71 10.72 -9.34 -0.96
C PHE A 71 9.28 -9.09 -0.48
N PRO A 72 8.91 -9.59 0.71
CA PRO A 72 7.59 -9.39 1.27
C PRO A 72 7.45 -7.96 1.82
N LEU A 73 6.33 -7.32 1.51
CA LEU A 73 5.89 -6.05 2.08
C LEU A 73 4.67 -6.30 2.96
N SER A 74 4.84 -6.03 4.26
CA SER A 74 3.69 -6.00 5.18
C SER A 74 2.73 -4.85 4.80
N PRO A 75 1.46 -4.90 5.22
CA PRO A 75 0.51 -3.81 5.03
C PRO A 75 1.04 -2.44 5.42
N TYR A 76 1.80 -2.35 6.52
CA TYR A 76 2.43 -1.11 6.99
C TYR A 76 3.48 -0.53 6.04
N ALA A 77 4.02 -1.32 5.12
CA ALA A 77 5.01 -0.87 4.15
C ALA A 77 4.37 -0.33 2.85
N TYR A 78 3.14 -0.72 2.52
CA TYR A 78 2.47 -0.32 1.28
C TYR A 78 1.20 0.52 1.49
N VAL A 79 0.71 0.68 2.73
CA VAL A 79 -0.37 1.59 3.09
C VAL A 79 0.20 2.87 3.69
N LEU A 80 -0.11 4.01 3.07
CA LEU A 80 0.27 5.32 3.59
C LEU A 80 -0.82 5.83 4.56
N GLN A 81 -0.47 5.99 5.83
CA GLN A 81 -1.35 6.65 6.80
C GLN A 81 -1.24 8.17 6.68
N VAL A 82 -2.28 8.80 6.13
CA VAL A 82 -2.36 10.26 5.99
C VAL A 82 -3.27 10.86 7.08
N TRP A 83 -2.81 11.94 7.70
CA TRP A 83 -3.54 12.66 8.75
C TRP A 83 -4.48 13.72 8.17
N ILE A 84 -5.21 13.43 7.09
CA ILE A 84 -5.92 14.49 6.35
C ILE A 84 -7.22 15.01 6.98
N PHE A 85 -7.49 14.60 8.22
CA PHE A 85 -8.32 15.42 9.12
C PHE A 85 -7.43 15.96 10.23
N ILE A 86 -7.13 17.25 10.17
CA ILE A 86 -6.83 18.02 11.39
C ILE A 86 -8.09 17.93 12.26
N ALA A 87 -8.25 16.85 13.01
CA ALA A 87 -8.87 16.99 14.31
C ALA A 87 -7.85 17.78 15.12
N VAL A 88 -8.17 19.02 15.47
CA VAL A 88 -7.43 19.77 16.49
C VAL A 88 -7.62 18.99 17.80
N HIS A 89 -6.85 17.92 17.98
CA HIS A 89 -6.73 17.26 19.25
C HIS A 89 -5.69 18.03 20.04
N TYR A 90 -6.14 19.08 20.72
CA TYR A 90 -5.39 19.71 21.79
C TYR A 90 -5.94 19.22 23.14
N PRO A 91 -5.55 18.04 23.65
CA PRO A 91 -5.65 17.76 25.06
C PRO A 91 -4.29 18.06 25.70
N HIS A 92 -4.26 19.10 26.52
CA HIS A 92 -3.23 19.31 27.54
C HIS A 92 -1.78 19.31 27.04
N LEU A 93 -1.35 20.47 26.53
CA LEU A 93 0.01 20.93 26.78
C LEU A 93 0.01 21.52 28.21
N PRO A 94 0.51 20.85 29.27
CA PRO A 94 0.88 21.55 30.48
C PRO A 94 2.02 22.50 30.11
N LEU A 95 1.84 23.78 30.47
CA LEU A 95 2.89 24.79 30.45
C LEU A 95 4.15 24.19 31.07
N LEU A 96 5.24 24.17 30.28
CA LEU A 96 6.57 23.79 30.75
C LEU A 96 6.96 24.64 31.97
N ALA A 97 7.61 23.97 32.93
CA ALA A 97 8.46 24.61 33.93
C ALA A 97 9.63 25.37 33.28
#